data_AF-A0A353NFW0-F1
#
_entry.id   AF-A0A353NFW0-F1
#
_cell.length_a   1.000
_cell.length_b   1.000
_cell.length_c   1.000
_cell.angle_alpha   90.00
_cell.angle_beta   90.00
_cell.angle_gamma   90.00
#
_symmetry.space_group_name_H-M   'P 1'
#
loop_
_entity.id
_entity.type
_entity.pdbx_description
1 polymer ?
#
loop_
_entity_poly.entity_id
_entity_poly.type
_entity_poly.pdbx_seq_one_letter_code
_entity_poly.pdbx_strand_id
1 'polypeptide(L)'
;MIVYKRDKNLIWKLDHIHFLYPPDDFTGSFANARMQERHEAMQQEKVKELVDHLEKHTDPLEAMLGLHPLDHLQFLQNNLEQFRQAQRLEKAVLSLYFRKNTPFAAAGDYEVWKSLFAACNRERLTAEGKPFPYDRVTAYHGSVIDNPKGLCWTVSREEAAWFLSRWQDKSLGGGTVFAIEICRQDVLVYIEDGKRQEVILKPEVAETAHPRAIEQL
;
A
#
# COMPACT_ATOMS: atom_id res chain seq x y z
N MET A 1 -6.51 12.73 -30.40
CA MET A 1 -5.87 13.36 -29.23
C MET A 1 -6.87 14.23 -28.48
N ILE A 2 -7.40 13.73 -27.35
CA ILE A 2 -7.63 14.42 -26.07
C ILE A 2 -7.67 13.30 -25.00
N VAL A 3 -6.55 12.72 -24.54
CA VAL A 3 -5.80 13.09 -23.31
C VAL A 3 -6.59 13.97 -22.36
N TYR A 4 -6.80 13.53 -21.11
CA TYR A 4 -7.47 14.34 -20.08
C TYR A 4 -6.98 15.78 -20.15
N LYS A 5 -7.91 16.72 -20.37
CA LYS A 5 -7.60 18.14 -20.29
C LYS A 5 -7.80 18.57 -18.85
N ARG A 6 -6.74 19.17 -18.31
CA ARG A 6 -6.68 19.74 -16.95
C ARG A 6 -7.70 20.86 -16.70
N ASP A 7 -8.47 21.26 -17.72
CA ASP A 7 -9.55 22.25 -17.65
C ASP A 7 -10.91 21.65 -17.23
N LYS A 8 -11.05 20.31 -17.17
CA LYS A 8 -12.21 19.67 -16.56
C LYS A 8 -12.23 19.99 -15.07
N ASN A 9 -13.29 20.67 -14.62
CA ASN A 9 -13.55 21.02 -13.22
C ASN A 9 -13.88 19.78 -12.39
N LEU A 10 -12.88 18.95 -12.11
CA LEU A 10 -12.96 17.87 -11.15
C LEU A 10 -12.64 18.41 -9.75
N ILE A 11 -13.34 17.90 -8.74
CA ILE A 11 -13.06 18.20 -7.33
C ILE A 11 -11.74 17.57 -6.84
N TRP A 12 -11.14 16.70 -7.68
CA TRP A 12 -9.96 15.91 -7.39
C TRP A 12 -8.68 16.57 -7.89
N LYS A 13 -7.63 16.51 -7.07
CA LYS A 13 -6.27 16.86 -7.45
C LYS A 13 -5.63 15.66 -8.15
N LEU A 14 -5.39 15.79 -9.45
CA LEU A 14 -4.95 14.70 -10.35
C LEU A 14 -3.51 14.89 -10.86
N ASP A 15 -2.69 15.63 -10.11
CA ASP A 15 -1.28 15.82 -10.42
C ASP A 15 -0.56 14.46 -10.41
N HIS A 16 0.19 14.15 -11.46
CA HIS A 16 0.97 12.91 -11.58
C HIS A 16 0.15 11.60 -11.53
N ILE A 17 -1.15 11.62 -11.83
CA ILE A 17 -1.92 10.38 -12.04
C ILE A 17 -1.60 9.82 -13.42
N HIS A 18 -0.79 8.77 -13.49
CA HIS A 18 -0.16 8.33 -14.74
C HIS A 18 -1.18 7.85 -15.78
N PHE A 19 -2.18 7.07 -15.37
CA PHE A 19 -3.12 6.45 -16.32
C PHE A 19 -4.14 7.44 -16.92
N LEU A 20 -4.08 8.73 -16.53
CA LEU A 20 -4.84 9.81 -17.15
C LEU A 20 -4.09 10.52 -18.29
N TYR A 21 -2.76 10.37 -18.39
CA TYR A 21 -1.92 11.05 -19.39
C TYR A 21 -1.07 10.03 -20.18
N PRO A 22 -1.15 9.96 -21.52
CA PRO A 22 -0.15 9.24 -22.32
C PRO A 22 1.21 9.98 -22.26
N PRO A 23 2.37 9.29 -22.46
CA PRO A 23 2.54 8.12 -23.33
C PRO A 23 3.23 6.87 -22.72
N ASP A 24 3.48 6.81 -21.41
CA ASP A 24 4.41 5.78 -20.89
C ASP A 24 3.75 4.44 -20.49
N ASP A 25 2.44 4.39 -20.22
CA ASP A 25 1.77 3.15 -19.76
C ASP A 25 0.91 2.45 -20.83
N PHE A 26 0.57 3.14 -21.93
CA PHE A 26 0.00 2.52 -23.12
C PHE A 26 1.09 2.33 -24.17
N THR A 27 2.07 1.49 -23.81
CA THR A 27 3.23 1.25 -24.66
C THR A 27 2.84 0.55 -25.96
N GLY A 28 3.49 0.97 -27.04
CA GLY A 28 3.40 0.34 -28.35
C GLY A 28 2.87 1.27 -29.44
N SER A 29 3.60 1.34 -30.55
CA SER A 29 3.09 1.84 -31.82
C SER A 29 2.95 0.66 -32.77
N PHE A 30 1.84 0.62 -33.49
CA PHE A 30 1.65 -0.38 -34.53
C PHE A 30 2.08 0.20 -35.86
N ALA A 31 2.97 -0.51 -36.57
CA ALA A 31 3.33 -0.16 -37.95
C ALA A 31 2.10 -0.19 -38.90
N ASN A 32 1.04 -0.92 -38.52
CA ASN A 32 -0.23 -0.93 -39.22
C ASN A 32 -1.14 0.20 -38.73
N ALA A 33 -1.47 1.14 -39.61
CA ALA A 33 -2.31 2.29 -39.31
C ALA A 33 -3.67 1.92 -38.68
N ARG A 34 -4.34 0.86 -39.15
CA ARG A 34 -5.63 0.43 -38.58
C ARG A 34 -5.49 -0.10 -37.15
N MET A 35 -4.38 -0.79 -36.86
CA MET A 35 -4.10 -1.25 -35.50
C MET A 35 -3.73 -0.09 -34.57
N GLN A 36 -3.00 0.91 -35.09
CA GLN A 36 -2.68 2.14 -34.35
C GLN A 36 -3.95 2.93 -34.01
N GLU A 37 -4.84 3.15 -34.98
CA GLU A 37 -6.13 3.83 -34.77
C GLU A 37 -7.00 3.11 -33.73
N ARG A 38 -7.07 1.77 -33.79
CA ARG A 38 -7.81 0.97 -32.81
C ARG A 38 -7.20 1.09 -31.41
N HIS A 39 -5.87 1.07 -31.31
CA HIS A 39 -5.18 1.22 -30.04
C HIS A 39 -5.47 2.59 -29.40
N GLU A 40 -5.37 3.66 -30.18
CA GLU A 40 -5.68 5.02 -29.73
C GLU A 40 -7.15 5.19 -29.32
N ALA A 41 -8.09 4.56 -30.03
CA ALA A 41 -9.50 4.57 -29.66
C ALA A 41 -9.73 3.88 -28.31
N MET A 42 -9.09 2.73 -28.07
CA MET A 42 -9.17 2.03 -26.79
C MET A 42 -8.54 2.83 -25.64
N GLN A 43 -7.43 3.54 -25.88
CA GLN A 43 -6.85 4.44 -24.88
C GLN A 43 -7.83 5.56 -24.52
N GLN A 44 -8.44 6.20 -25.51
CA GLN A 44 -9.41 7.28 -25.30
C GLN A 44 -10.64 6.81 -24.55
N GLU A 45 -11.15 5.62 -24.86
CA GLU A 45 -12.28 5.00 -24.16
C GLU A 45 -11.94 4.76 -22.67
N LYS A 46 -10.77 4.17 -22.38
CA LYS A 46 -10.32 3.95 -21.00
C LYS A 46 -10.16 5.26 -20.22
N VAL A 47 -9.54 6.27 -20.82
CA VAL A 47 -9.39 7.58 -20.16
C VAL A 47 -10.75 8.21 -19.89
N LYS A 48 -11.70 8.09 -20.85
CA LYS A 48 -13.06 8.56 -20.66
C LYS A 48 -13.75 7.84 -19.50
N GLU A 49 -13.65 6.52 -19.43
CA GLU A 49 -14.23 5.72 -18.32
C GLU A 49 -13.68 6.17 -16.95
N LEU A 50 -12.35 6.39 -16.85
CA LEU A 50 -11.73 6.88 -15.63
C LEU A 50 -12.24 8.27 -15.23
N VAL A 51 -12.35 9.18 -16.20
CA VAL A 51 -12.87 10.52 -15.94
C VAL A 51 -14.35 10.48 -15.55
N ASP A 52 -15.18 9.73 -16.26
CA ASP A 52 -16.60 9.55 -15.94
C ASP A 52 -16.77 8.92 -14.55
N HIS A 53 -15.88 8.00 -14.13
CA HIS A 53 -15.85 7.46 -12.77
C HIS A 53 -15.53 8.55 -11.74
N LEU A 54 -14.49 9.34 -11.96
CA LEU A 54 -14.08 10.42 -11.07
C LEU A 54 -15.14 11.53 -10.94
N GLU A 55 -15.91 11.80 -12.00
CA GLU A 55 -17.02 12.76 -11.99
C GLU A 55 -18.22 12.26 -11.15
N LYS A 56 -18.47 10.95 -11.16
CA LYS A 56 -19.64 10.35 -10.48
C LYS A 56 -19.47 10.19 -8.98
N HIS A 57 -18.24 9.99 -8.51
CA HIS A 57 -17.98 9.68 -7.11
C HIS A 57 -17.54 10.93 -6.37
N THR A 58 -18.15 11.18 -5.22
CA THR A 58 -17.76 12.23 -4.26
C THR A 58 -17.08 11.68 -3.01
N ASP A 59 -17.22 10.38 -2.74
CA ASP A 59 -16.44 9.67 -1.74
C ASP A 59 -15.01 9.46 -2.27
N PRO A 60 -13.97 9.93 -1.56
CA PRO A 60 -12.60 9.89 -2.05
C PRO A 60 -12.04 8.46 -2.14
N LEU A 61 -12.52 7.53 -1.31
CA LEU A 61 -12.10 6.13 -1.37
C LEU A 61 -12.67 5.45 -2.61
N GLU A 62 -13.95 5.69 -2.91
CA GLU A 62 -14.59 5.16 -4.13
C GLU A 62 -13.97 5.76 -5.41
N ALA A 63 -13.69 7.07 -5.41
CA ALA A 63 -12.99 7.73 -6.50
C ALA A 63 -11.61 7.09 -6.76
N MET A 64 -10.83 6.88 -5.69
CA MET A 64 -9.51 6.23 -5.78
C MET A 64 -9.62 4.79 -6.30
N LEU A 65 -10.59 4.01 -5.82
CA LEU A 65 -10.69 2.59 -6.17
C LEU A 65 -11.05 2.33 -7.64
N GLY A 66 -11.66 3.29 -8.34
CA GLY A 66 -11.87 3.20 -9.79
C GLY A 66 -10.65 3.60 -10.64
N LEU A 67 -9.60 4.14 -10.03
CA LEU A 67 -8.33 4.37 -10.71
C LEU A 67 -7.51 3.08 -10.84
N HIS A 68 -6.49 3.13 -11.69
CA HIS A 68 -5.51 2.05 -11.76
C HIS A 68 -4.77 1.90 -10.41
N PRO A 69 -4.53 0.66 -9.90
CA PRO A 69 -3.89 0.43 -8.59
C PRO A 69 -2.50 1.05 -8.40
N LEU A 70 -1.81 1.38 -9.50
CA LEU A 70 -0.52 2.08 -9.43
C LEU A 70 -0.70 3.55 -9.03
N ASP A 71 -1.82 4.18 -9.38
CA ASP A 71 -2.10 5.59 -9.09
C ASP A 71 -2.69 5.82 -7.69
N HIS A 72 -3.13 4.76 -6.99
CA HIS A 72 -3.87 4.92 -5.72
C HIS A 72 -3.08 5.68 -4.65
N LEU A 73 -1.77 5.43 -4.53
CA LEU A 73 -0.94 6.10 -3.53
C LEU A 73 -0.79 7.60 -3.86
N GLN A 74 -0.52 7.92 -5.13
CA GLN A 74 -0.41 9.30 -5.58
C GLN A 74 -1.75 10.04 -5.43
N PHE A 75 -2.86 9.40 -5.77
CA PHE A 75 -4.19 9.98 -5.60
C PHE A 75 -4.52 10.27 -4.13
N LEU A 76 -4.19 9.34 -3.22
CA LEU A 76 -4.35 9.55 -1.79
C LEU A 76 -3.53 10.75 -1.31
N GLN A 77 -2.24 10.83 -1.70
CA GLN A 77 -1.35 11.92 -1.32
C GLN A 77 -1.83 13.28 -1.82
N ASN A 78 -2.32 13.34 -3.06
CA ASN A 78 -2.86 14.57 -3.65
C ASN A 78 -4.11 15.07 -2.91
N ASN A 79 -4.93 14.16 -2.38
CA ASN A 79 -6.27 14.44 -1.88
C ASN A 79 -6.44 14.16 -0.37
N LEU A 80 -5.35 14.22 0.41
CA LEU A 80 -5.36 13.88 1.85
C LEU A 80 -6.45 14.61 2.65
N GLU A 81 -6.67 15.89 2.38
CA GLU A 81 -7.71 16.67 3.10
C GLU A 81 -9.11 16.17 2.79
N GLN A 82 -9.41 15.79 1.54
CA GLN A 82 -10.70 15.22 1.16
C GLN A 82 -10.91 13.88 1.87
N PHE A 83 -9.89 13.02 1.92
CA PHE A 83 -9.95 11.77 2.69
C PHE A 83 -10.19 11.99 4.18
N ARG A 84 -9.53 13.01 4.77
CA ARG A 84 -9.71 13.36 6.19
C ARG A 84 -11.12 13.88 6.47
N GLN A 85 -11.62 14.80 5.65
CA GLN A 85 -12.97 15.36 5.77
C GLN A 85 -14.05 14.30 5.63
N ALA A 86 -13.87 13.36 4.69
CA ALA A 86 -14.77 12.23 4.49
C ALA A 86 -14.61 11.10 5.53
N GLN A 87 -13.66 11.20 6.46
CA GLN A 87 -13.36 10.15 7.44
C GLN A 87 -13.02 8.81 6.78
N ARG A 88 -12.29 8.85 5.66
CA ARG A 88 -11.85 7.69 4.88
C ARG A 88 -10.34 7.47 4.91
N LEU A 89 -9.58 8.39 5.50
CA LEU A 89 -8.12 8.39 5.45
C LEU A 89 -7.51 7.10 6.02
N GLU A 90 -7.92 6.72 7.23
CA GLU A 90 -7.34 5.58 7.95
C GLU A 90 -7.55 4.27 7.19
N LYS A 91 -8.79 4.04 6.73
CA LYS A 91 -9.15 2.89 5.91
C LYS A 91 -8.38 2.85 4.58
N ALA A 92 -8.20 4.01 3.93
CA ALA A 92 -7.44 4.10 2.69
C ALA A 92 -5.95 3.78 2.90
N VAL A 93 -5.33 4.38 3.93
CA VAL A 93 -3.92 4.15 4.28
C VAL A 93 -3.67 2.68 4.59
N LEU A 94 -4.50 2.06 5.44
CA LEU A 94 -4.36 0.63 5.76
C LEU A 94 -4.52 -0.26 4.53
N SER A 95 -5.57 -0.05 3.74
CA SER A 95 -5.82 -0.82 2.51
C SER A 95 -4.63 -0.77 1.54
N LEU A 96 -4.05 0.42 1.32
CA LEU A 96 -2.89 0.57 0.44
C LEU A 96 -1.61 0.02 1.03
N TYR A 97 -1.42 0.18 2.34
CA TYR A 97 -0.26 -0.35 3.05
C TYR A 97 -0.19 -1.87 2.87
N PHE A 98 -1.27 -2.62 3.11
CA PHE A 98 -1.26 -4.08 2.92
C PHE A 98 -1.02 -4.51 1.47
N ARG A 99 -1.60 -3.79 0.51
CA ARG A 99 -1.43 -4.11 -0.92
C ARG A 99 -0.01 -3.89 -1.41
N LYS A 100 0.67 -2.85 -0.90
CA LYS A 100 1.97 -2.41 -1.40
C LYS A 100 3.13 -2.82 -0.49
N ASN A 101 2.89 -3.24 0.75
CA ASN A 101 3.93 -3.65 1.69
C ASN A 101 4.06 -5.17 1.73
N THR A 102 4.42 -5.76 0.59
CA THR A 102 4.78 -7.19 0.51
C THR A 102 6.30 -7.35 0.62
N PRO A 103 6.82 -8.52 1.04
CA PRO A 103 8.27 -8.77 1.13
C PRO A 103 9.04 -8.54 -0.18
N PHE A 104 8.34 -8.49 -1.32
CA PHE A 104 8.90 -8.36 -2.67
C PHE A 104 8.65 -7.00 -3.30
N ALA A 105 7.84 -6.14 -2.68
CA ALA A 105 7.64 -4.80 -3.19
C ALA A 105 8.87 -3.96 -2.83
N ALA A 106 9.32 -3.11 -3.77
CA ALA A 106 9.93 -1.85 -3.36
C ALA A 106 8.83 -1.13 -2.58
N ALA A 107 8.83 -1.29 -1.26
CA ALA A 107 7.83 -0.68 -0.40
C ALA A 107 7.73 0.80 -0.81
N GLY A 108 6.52 1.37 -0.78
CA GLY A 108 6.45 2.83 -0.66
C GLY A 108 7.47 3.25 0.38
N ASP A 109 8.26 4.28 0.07
CA ASP A 109 9.38 4.71 0.91
C ASP A 109 8.94 4.66 2.38
N TYR A 110 9.72 4.03 3.26
CA TYR A 110 9.41 3.91 4.69
C TYR A 110 8.95 5.26 5.25
N GLU A 111 9.56 6.35 4.80
CA GLU A 111 9.20 7.72 5.15
C GLU A 111 7.83 8.16 4.63
N VAL A 112 7.41 7.70 3.44
CA VAL A 112 6.06 7.92 2.92
C VAL A 112 5.01 7.25 3.82
N TRP A 113 5.21 5.98 4.17
CA TRP A 113 4.25 5.28 5.03
C TRP A 113 4.20 5.87 6.44
N LYS A 114 5.37 6.16 7.01
CA LYS A 114 5.47 6.87 8.29
C LYS A 114 4.70 8.19 8.26
N SER A 115 4.87 8.99 7.21
CA SER A 115 4.17 10.27 7.04
C SER A 115 2.65 10.08 6.92
N LEU A 116 2.20 9.06 6.18
CA LEU A 116 0.78 8.74 6.04
C LEU A 116 0.16 8.28 7.36
N PHE A 117 0.83 7.40 8.11
CA PHE A 117 0.36 6.99 9.44
C PHE A 117 0.33 8.15 10.44
N ALA A 118 1.30 9.07 10.35
CA ALA A 118 1.31 10.28 11.17
C ALA A 118 0.16 11.24 10.85
N ALA A 119 -0.34 11.23 9.60
CA ALA A 119 -1.48 12.05 9.18
C ALA A 119 -2.84 11.49 9.59
N CYS A 120 -2.91 10.21 9.99
CA CYS A 120 -4.11 9.54 10.45
C CYS A 120 -4.51 9.97 11.87
N ASN A 121 -5.81 9.96 12.15
CA ASN A 121 -6.31 9.98 13.51
C ASN A 121 -6.06 8.61 14.16
N ARG A 122 -5.34 8.59 15.29
CA ARG A 122 -4.91 7.37 15.95
C ARG A 122 -6.06 6.50 16.46
N GLU A 123 -7.11 7.10 17.02
CA GLU A 123 -8.25 6.34 17.53
C GLU A 123 -9.02 5.65 16.41
N ARG A 124 -9.26 6.38 15.30
CA ARG A 124 -9.91 5.81 14.11
C ARG A 124 -9.06 4.72 13.48
N LEU A 125 -7.74 4.94 13.39
CA LEU A 125 -6.82 3.98 12.81
C LEU A 125 -6.79 2.68 13.62
N THR A 126 -6.76 2.77 14.95
CA THR A 126 -6.88 1.61 15.84
C THR A 126 -8.23 0.91 15.67
N ALA A 127 -9.32 1.67 15.49
CA ALA A 127 -10.67 1.13 15.32
C ALA A 127 -10.90 0.38 13.99
N GLU A 128 -10.07 0.62 12.98
CA GLU A 128 -10.05 -0.18 11.74
C GLU A 128 -9.44 -1.58 11.96
N GLY A 129 -8.72 -1.78 13.06
CA GLY A 129 -8.14 -3.06 13.45
C GLY A 129 -8.96 -3.83 14.49
N LYS A 130 -8.37 -4.90 15.03
CA LYS A 130 -8.88 -5.62 16.20
C LYS A 130 -8.08 -5.27 17.45
N PRO A 131 -8.67 -5.46 18.66
CA PRO A 131 -7.92 -5.38 19.90
C PRO A 131 -6.73 -6.34 19.89
N PHE A 132 -5.54 -5.85 20.23
CA PHE A 132 -4.34 -6.68 20.30
C PHE A 132 -4.40 -7.61 21.53
N PRO A 133 -4.41 -8.94 21.34
CA PRO A 133 -4.79 -9.87 22.40
C PRO A 133 -3.64 -10.20 23.37
N TYR A 134 -2.41 -9.75 23.09
CA TYR A 134 -1.24 -10.07 23.89
C TYR A 134 -0.80 -8.89 24.75
N ASP A 135 -0.31 -9.17 25.96
CA ASP A 135 0.39 -8.16 26.77
C ASP A 135 1.84 -8.02 26.29
N ARG A 136 2.50 -9.15 25.99
CA ARG A 136 3.83 -9.27 25.38
C ARG A 136 3.88 -10.49 24.47
N VAL A 137 4.52 -10.36 23.30
CA VAL A 137 4.66 -11.46 22.33
C VAL A 137 5.86 -11.21 21.41
N THR A 138 6.41 -12.27 20.83
CA THR A 138 7.39 -12.17 19.75
C THR A 138 6.67 -11.94 18.43
N ALA A 139 7.02 -10.86 17.75
CA ALA A 139 6.60 -10.58 16.38
C ALA A 139 7.74 -10.86 15.40
N TYR A 140 7.38 -11.19 14.15
CA TYR A 140 8.31 -11.61 13.10
C TYR A 140 8.15 -10.74 11.85
N HIS A 141 9.27 -10.41 11.22
CA HIS A 141 9.32 -9.63 9.98
C HIS A 141 10.21 -10.33 8.98
N GLY A 142 9.77 -10.44 7.73
CA GLY A 142 10.60 -10.97 6.67
C GLY A 142 11.13 -9.87 5.75
N SER A 143 12.43 -9.92 5.42
CA SER A 143 13.07 -8.97 4.50
C SER A 143 13.93 -9.68 3.45
N VAL A 144 13.67 -9.39 2.17
CA VAL A 144 14.48 -9.91 1.05
C VAL A 144 15.81 -9.15 0.90
N ILE A 145 15.85 -7.88 1.34
CA ILE A 145 17.03 -7.01 1.25
C ILE A 145 17.81 -6.93 2.57
N ASP A 146 17.55 -7.85 3.50
CA ASP A 146 18.19 -7.90 4.83
C ASP A 146 18.01 -6.61 5.66
N ASN A 147 16.91 -5.89 5.44
CA ASN A 147 16.54 -4.74 6.26
C ASN A 147 15.77 -5.22 7.51
N PRO A 148 16.31 -5.08 8.73
CA PRO A 148 15.61 -5.46 9.95
C PRO A 148 14.47 -4.50 10.31
N LYS A 149 14.45 -3.30 9.71
CA LYS A 149 13.46 -2.28 10.02
C LYS A 149 12.25 -2.43 9.09
N GLY A 150 11.07 -2.46 9.71
CA GLY A 150 9.80 -2.50 9.01
C GLY A 150 8.67 -2.11 9.95
N LEU A 151 7.60 -1.57 9.40
CA LEU A 151 6.38 -1.29 10.16
C LEU A 151 5.49 -2.55 10.26
N CYS A 152 5.58 -3.50 9.31
CA CYS A 152 4.76 -4.71 9.24
C CYS A 152 5.47 -5.93 9.85
N TRP A 153 4.78 -6.54 10.79
CA TRP A 153 5.20 -7.74 11.50
C TRP A 153 4.03 -8.72 11.58
N THR A 154 4.31 -10.00 11.79
CA THR A 154 3.29 -11.01 12.11
C THR A 154 3.57 -11.62 13.47
N VAL A 155 2.53 -11.91 14.25
CA VAL A 155 2.65 -12.71 15.48
C VAL A 155 2.31 -14.18 15.23
N SER A 156 1.95 -14.54 13.99
CA SER A 156 1.69 -15.91 13.59
C SER A 156 2.99 -16.69 13.42
N ARG A 157 3.23 -17.66 14.31
CA ARG A 157 4.37 -18.59 14.18
C ARG A 157 4.26 -19.45 12.92
N GLU A 158 3.06 -19.77 12.45
CA GLU A 158 2.85 -20.52 11.21
C GLU A 158 3.36 -19.73 10.00
N GLU A 159 3.06 -18.44 9.91
CA GLU A 159 3.55 -17.58 8.82
C GLU A 159 5.07 -17.39 8.89
N ALA A 160 5.61 -17.16 10.09
CA ALA A 160 7.05 -17.05 10.29
C ALA A 160 7.79 -18.34 9.87
N ALA A 161 7.24 -19.52 10.18
CA ALA A 161 7.79 -20.81 9.76
C ALA A 161 7.76 -20.98 8.24
N TRP A 162 6.68 -20.52 7.61
CA TRP A 162 6.55 -20.55 6.15
C TRP A 162 7.60 -19.67 5.46
N PHE A 163 7.84 -18.45 5.96
CA PHE A 163 8.92 -17.58 5.45
C PHE A 163 10.30 -18.22 5.62
N LEU A 164 10.61 -18.75 6.81
CA LEU A 164 11.87 -19.44 7.07
C LEU A 164 12.10 -20.60 6.11
N SER A 165 11.10 -21.47 5.92
CA SER A 165 11.17 -22.60 4.99
C SER A 165 11.42 -22.15 3.55
N ARG A 166 10.70 -21.11 3.10
CA ARG A 166 10.83 -20.59 1.73
C ARG A 166 12.19 -19.95 1.47
N TRP A 167 12.80 -19.32 2.46
CA TRP A 167 14.06 -18.58 2.31
C TRP A 167 15.32 -19.38 2.65
N GLN A 168 15.17 -20.65 3.05
CA GLN A 168 16.29 -21.59 3.12
C GLN A 168 16.93 -21.79 1.73
N ASP A 169 16.12 -21.82 0.67
CA ASP A 169 16.64 -21.93 -0.70
C ASP A 169 17.01 -20.55 -1.28
N LYS A 170 18.29 -20.18 -1.15
CA LYS A 170 18.82 -18.92 -1.66
C LYS A 170 18.73 -18.79 -3.20
N SER A 171 18.58 -19.90 -3.93
CA SER A 171 18.47 -19.87 -5.40
C SER A 171 17.12 -19.35 -5.90
N LEU A 172 16.09 -19.32 -5.04
CA LEU A 172 14.73 -18.86 -5.36
C LEU A 172 14.43 -17.43 -4.85
N GLY A 173 15.46 -16.65 -4.49
CA GLY A 173 15.31 -15.33 -3.89
C GLY A 173 15.15 -15.43 -2.37
N GLY A 174 16.27 -15.69 -1.70
CA GLY A 174 16.31 -15.78 -0.24
C GLY A 174 16.13 -14.43 0.46
N GLY A 175 15.73 -14.48 1.72
CA GLY A 175 15.66 -13.34 2.63
C GLY A 175 16.10 -13.70 4.04
N THR A 176 15.90 -12.78 4.97
CA THR A 176 16.17 -12.91 6.40
C THR A 176 14.88 -12.69 7.17
N VAL A 177 14.58 -13.57 8.12
CA VAL A 177 13.48 -13.39 9.07
C VAL A 177 14.06 -12.78 10.35
N PHE A 178 13.45 -11.72 10.81
CA PHE A 178 13.78 -11.02 12.05
C PHE A 178 12.71 -11.26 13.09
N ALA A 179 13.10 -11.30 14.35
CA ALA A 179 12.21 -11.39 15.50
C ALA A 179 12.45 -10.23 16.47
N ILE A 180 11.37 -9.74 17.06
CA ILE A 180 11.40 -8.72 18.12
C ILE A 180 10.33 -9.02 19.16
N GLU A 181 10.60 -8.72 20.42
CA GLU A 181 9.56 -8.72 21.44
C GLU A 181 8.83 -7.38 21.44
N ILE A 182 7.50 -7.44 21.41
CA ILE A 182 6.63 -6.27 21.48
C ILE A 182 5.62 -6.42 22.61
N CYS A 183 5.11 -5.30 23.07
CA CYS A 183 4.00 -5.22 24.01
C CYS A 183 2.82 -4.46 23.40
N ARG A 184 1.64 -4.53 24.03
CA ARG A 184 0.40 -3.90 23.50
C ARG A 184 0.57 -2.42 23.15
N GLN A 185 1.35 -1.70 23.95
CA GLN A 185 1.63 -0.28 23.73
C GLN A 185 2.54 -0.01 22.52
N ASP A 186 3.18 -1.01 21.91
CA ASP A 186 4.03 -0.80 20.73
C ASP A 186 3.24 -0.85 19.42
N VAL A 187 2.03 -1.39 19.49
CA VAL A 187 1.17 -1.65 18.34
C VAL A 187 0.42 -0.37 17.95
N LEU A 188 0.49 -0.02 16.67
CA LEU A 188 -0.34 1.01 16.06
C LEU A 188 -1.68 0.42 15.64
N VAL A 189 -1.65 -0.70 14.91
CA VAL A 189 -2.84 -1.45 14.48
C VAL A 189 -2.54 -2.94 14.52
N TYR A 190 -3.50 -3.73 14.98
CA TYR A 190 -3.49 -5.18 14.83
C TYR A 190 -4.62 -5.59 13.90
N ILE A 191 -4.30 -6.38 12.88
CA ILE A 191 -5.28 -6.91 11.93
C ILE A 191 -5.24 -8.43 11.97
N GLU A 192 -6.42 -9.01 12.09
CA GLU A 192 -6.60 -10.44 12.04
C GLU A 192 -7.61 -10.79 10.95
N ASP A 193 -7.10 -11.31 9.84
CA ASP A 193 -7.87 -11.78 8.68
C ASP A 193 -7.51 -13.24 8.35
N GLY A 194 -8.40 -14.15 8.70
CA GLY A 194 -8.15 -15.59 8.60
C GLY A 194 -6.94 -16.04 9.44
N LYS A 195 -5.86 -16.44 8.76
CA LYS A 195 -4.60 -16.86 9.41
C LYS A 195 -3.58 -15.72 9.59
N ARG A 196 -3.83 -14.57 8.96
CA ARG A 196 -2.94 -13.40 9.05
C ARG A 196 -3.15 -12.75 10.40
N GLN A 197 -2.08 -12.65 11.18
CA GLN A 197 -2.04 -11.94 12.47
C GLN A 197 -1.04 -10.80 12.37
N GLU A 198 -1.43 -9.79 11.61
CA GLU A 198 -0.55 -8.70 11.22
C GLU A 198 -0.53 -7.59 12.26
N VAL A 199 0.67 -7.12 12.58
CA VAL A 199 0.95 -6.04 13.51
C VAL A 199 1.64 -4.93 12.74
N ILE A 200 1.04 -3.74 12.78
CA ILE A 200 1.71 -2.51 12.39
C ILE A 200 2.27 -1.87 13.65
N LEU A 201 3.60 -1.76 13.75
CA LEU A 201 4.23 -1.07 14.86
C LEU A 201 4.10 0.44 14.72
N LYS A 202 4.13 1.13 15.87
CA LYS A 202 4.31 2.58 15.87
C LYS A 202 5.68 2.93 15.25
N PRO A 203 5.77 3.95 14.39
CA PRO A 203 7.03 4.32 13.76
C PRO A 203 8.19 4.55 14.75
N GLU A 204 7.92 5.19 15.89
CA GLU A 204 8.91 5.43 16.93
C GLU A 204 9.49 4.14 17.54
N VAL A 205 8.68 3.07 17.60
CA VAL A 205 9.13 1.75 18.07
C VAL A 205 9.92 1.05 16.97
N ALA A 206 9.43 1.06 15.73
CA ALA A 206 10.11 0.44 14.60
C ALA A 206 11.51 1.04 14.33
N GLU A 207 11.71 2.32 14.64
CA GLU A 207 12.99 3.01 14.46
C GLU A 207 14.06 2.65 15.49
N THR A 208 13.63 2.47 16.73
CA THR A 208 14.48 2.25 17.92
C THR A 208 14.63 0.78 18.27
N ALA A 209 13.77 -0.07 17.72
CA ALA A 209 13.82 -1.51 17.81
C ALA A 209 15.21 -2.09 17.47
N HIS A 210 15.54 -3.19 18.15
CA HIS A 210 16.72 -4.01 17.84
C HIS A 210 16.29 -5.44 17.50
N PRO A 211 15.72 -5.68 16.30
CA PRO A 211 15.34 -7.01 15.88
C PRO A 211 16.56 -7.91 15.72
N ARG A 212 16.40 -9.20 16.02
CA ARG A 212 17.43 -10.21 15.81
C ARG A 212 17.05 -11.09 14.62
N ALA A 213 18.01 -11.40 13.76
CA ALA A 213 17.84 -12.41 12.73
C ALA A 213 17.60 -13.77 13.38
N ILE A 214 16.73 -14.58 12.78
CA ILE A 214 16.43 -15.93 13.23
C ILE A 214 16.51 -16.92 12.06
N GLU A 215 16.99 -18.13 12.37
CA GLU A 215 17.00 -19.26 11.43
C GLU A 215 15.97 -20.34 11.82
N GLN A 216 15.39 -20.21 13.03
CA GLN A 216 14.42 -21.12 13.63
C GLN A 216 13.52 -20.39 14.65
N LEU A 217 12.35 -20.97 14.95
CA LEU A 217 11.30 -20.40 15.83
C LEU A 217 11.31 -20.93 17.27
#